data_AF-A0A4W3HE59-F1
#
_entry.id   AF-A0A4W3HE59-F1
#
_cell.length_a   1.000
_cell.length_b   1.000
_cell.length_c   1.000
_cell.angle_alpha   90.00
_cell.angle_beta   90.00
_cell.angle_gamma   90.00
#
_symmetry.space_group_name_H-M   'P 1'
#
loop_
_entity.id
_entity.type
_entity.pdbx_description
1 polymer ?
#
loop_
_entity_poly.entity_id
_entity_poly.type
_entity_poly.pdbx_seq_one_letter_code
_entity_poly.pdbx_strand_id
1 'polypeptide(L)'
;SSGDGQWGGAHQVYNWGTSTQSITASAQQQGGLESVTWSSDLPEVESQQHGPGLSAAAGAVGRCLWLCGQRFRKPWLQEWRGIQERGGCEGREEVSSESIQGNRPLMVIHHLEDCPYSQALKKSFAENTEIQKMAREDFVMLNLQFETEDKNLWPDGQYVPRILFVDPSWTVRADIVGQYQNRMYTYEPQDIDILIKNMKTAKILVKTDF
;
A
#
# COMPACT_ATOMS: atom_id res chain seq x y z
N SER A 1 31.85 -36.21 25.52
CA SER A 1 30.78 -35.91 26.48
C SER A 1 30.40 -34.46 26.32
N SER A 2 29.38 -34.21 25.51
CA SER A 2 28.89 -32.88 25.16
C SER A 2 28.12 -32.32 26.36
N GLY A 3 28.46 -31.09 26.78
CA GLY A 3 27.82 -30.42 27.90
C GLY A 3 26.48 -29.83 27.50
N ASP A 4 25.43 -30.16 28.25
CA ASP A 4 24.12 -29.53 28.16
C ASP A 4 24.18 -28.16 28.86
N GLY A 5 24.10 -27.08 28.09
CA GLY A 5 24.03 -25.71 28.59
C GLY A 5 22.58 -25.21 28.58
N GLN A 6 22.03 -24.91 29.75
CA GLN A 6 20.70 -24.31 29.89
C GLN A 6 20.82 -22.79 29.74
N TRP A 7 20.21 -22.21 28.70
CA TRP A 7 20.16 -20.76 28.50
C TRP A 7 18.84 -20.18 29.02
N GLY A 8 18.90 -19.03 29.68
CA GLY A 8 17.79 -18.44 30.44
C GLY A 8 16.53 -18.16 29.61
N GLY A 9 15.36 -18.47 30.19
CA GLY A 9 14.05 -18.22 29.59
C GLY A 9 13.60 -16.77 29.67
N ALA A 10 12.78 -16.34 28.71
CA ALA A 10 12.16 -15.02 28.71
C ALA A 10 10.77 -15.10 29.36
N HIS A 11 10.56 -14.30 30.41
CA HIS A 11 9.27 -14.16 31.08
C HIS A 11 8.71 -12.77 30.80
N GLN A 12 7.51 -12.70 30.24
CA GLN A 12 6.83 -11.44 29.96
C GLN A 12 5.47 -11.43 30.67
N VAL A 13 5.22 -10.34 31.39
CA VAL A 13 3.98 -10.12 32.12
C VAL A 13 3.27 -8.93 31.52
N TYR A 14 2.02 -9.13 31.13
CA TYR A 14 1.17 -8.10 30.55
C TYR A 14 0.05 -7.76 31.53
N ASN A 15 -0.04 -6.48 31.89
CA ASN A 15 -1.10 -5.97 32.75
C ASN A 15 -2.09 -5.17 31.90
N TRP A 16 -3.36 -5.58 31.95
CA TRP A 16 -4.48 -4.92 31.28
C TRP A 16 -5.58 -4.65 32.30
N GLY A 17 -5.65 -3.42 32.80
CA GLY A 17 -6.60 -3.07 33.86
C GLY A 17 -6.34 -3.87 35.15
N THR A 18 -7.34 -4.60 35.64
CA THR A 18 -7.24 -5.47 36.83
C THR A 18 -6.77 -6.89 36.53
N SER A 19 -6.45 -7.20 35.26
CA SER A 19 -6.01 -8.53 34.84
C SER A 19 -4.52 -8.55 34.52
N THR A 20 -3.81 -9.50 35.10
CA THR A 20 -2.40 -9.79 34.86
C THR A 20 -2.29 -11.12 34.12
N GLN A 21 -1.51 -11.15 33.03
CA GLN A 21 -1.23 -12.35 32.27
C GLN A 21 0.27 -12.58 32.17
N SER A 22 0.72 -13.81 32.41
CA SER A 22 2.11 -14.25 32.26
C SER A 22 2.24 -15.18 31.07
N ILE A 23 3.30 -14.97 30.28
CA ILE A 23 3.76 -15.90 29.26
C ILE A 23 5.20 -16.28 29.57
N THR A 24 5.47 -17.58 29.62
CA THR A 24 6.82 -18.12 29.83
C THR A 24 7.29 -18.83 28.57
N ALA A 25 8.47 -18.43 28.08
CA ALA A 25 9.20 -19.13 27.02
C ALA A 25 10.34 -19.93 27.62
N SER A 26 10.41 -21.21 27.28
CA SER A 26 11.52 -22.08 27.66
C SER A 26 12.16 -22.65 26.39
N ALA A 27 13.48 -22.50 26.28
CA ALA A 27 14.26 -23.06 25.18
C ALA A 27 15.11 -24.23 25.69
N GLN A 28 15.13 -25.35 24.97
CA GLN A 28 15.95 -26.51 25.30
C GLN A 28 16.58 -27.10 24.04
N GLN A 29 17.86 -27.46 24.14
CA GLN A 29 18.62 -28.11 23.07
C GLN A 29 18.89 -29.56 23.45
N GLN A 30 18.49 -30.51 22.62
CA GLN A 30 18.83 -31.93 22.77
C GLN A 30 19.26 -32.49 21.42
N GLY A 31 20.43 -33.13 21.39
CA GLY A 31 20.92 -33.82 20.18
C GLY A 31 21.14 -32.93 18.96
N GLY A 32 21.45 -31.64 19.16
CA GLY A 32 21.68 -30.68 18.08
C GLY A 32 20.42 -30.02 17.50
N LEU A 33 19.24 -30.32 18.03
CA LEU A 33 17.99 -29.63 17.71
C LEU A 33 17.60 -28.67 18.85
N GLU A 34 17.34 -27.41 18.50
CA GLU A 34 16.82 -26.39 19.41
C GLU A 34 15.29 -26.37 19.34
N SER A 35 14.63 -26.44 20.49
CA SER A 35 13.17 -26.38 20.61
C SER A 35 12.77 -25.30 21.60
N VAL A 36 11.73 -24.53 21.26
CA VAL A 36 11.19 -23.47 22.13
C VAL A 36 9.72 -23.79 22.39
N THR A 37 9.35 -23.88 23.66
CA THR A 37 7.98 -24.12 24.11
C THR A 37 7.43 -22.91 24.85
N TRP A 38 6.14 -22.65 24.68
CA TRP A 38 5.43 -21.52 25.26
C TRP A 38 4.29 -22.05 26.13
N SER A 39 4.13 -21.50 27.33
CA SER A 39 3.01 -21.82 28.22
C SER A 39 2.34 -20.52 28.71
N SER A 40 1.01 -20.56 28.80
CA SER A 40 0.15 -19.47 29.29
C SER A 40 -0.94 -20.00 30.22
N ASP A 41 -1.33 -19.22 31.22
CA ASP A 41 -2.21 -19.65 32.32
C ASP A 41 -3.74 -19.51 32.04
N LEU A 42 -4.21 -19.71 30.79
CA LEU A 42 -5.65 -19.56 30.48
C LEU A 42 -6.47 -20.84 30.75
N PRO A 43 -7.67 -20.76 31.37
CA PRO A 43 -8.62 -21.87 31.40
C PRO A 43 -9.46 -21.95 30.10
N GLU A 44 -9.60 -23.17 29.59
CA GLU A 44 -10.36 -23.51 28.37
C GLU A 44 -11.88 -23.51 28.66
N VAL A 45 -12.70 -22.86 27.82
CA VAL A 45 -14.17 -22.84 27.97
C VAL A 45 -14.88 -23.36 26.73
N GLU A 46 -15.71 -24.39 26.96
CA GLU A 46 -16.57 -25.15 26.06
C GLU A 46 -17.78 -24.33 25.55
N SER A 47 -18.20 -24.53 24.29
CA SER A 47 -19.23 -23.74 23.60
C SER A 47 -20.57 -24.47 23.43
N GLN A 48 -21.71 -23.84 23.73
CA GLN A 48 -23.05 -24.23 23.25
C GLN A 48 -23.85 -23.00 22.75
N GLN A 49 -24.53 -23.16 21.61
CA GLN A 49 -25.41 -22.15 20.97
C GLN A 49 -26.89 -22.58 21.10
N HIS A 50 -27.80 -21.63 21.42
CA HIS A 50 -29.21 -21.55 21.00
C HIS A 50 -29.63 -20.07 21.05
N GLY A 51 -30.26 -19.51 20.01
CA GLY A 51 -30.86 -18.15 20.02
C GLY A 51 -32.39 -18.20 20.15
N PRO A 52 -33.14 -17.09 19.98
CA PRO A 52 -32.76 -15.68 20.12
C PRO A 52 -33.51 -15.03 21.31
N GLY A 53 -32.80 -14.24 22.11
CA GLY A 53 -33.39 -13.51 23.21
C GLY A 53 -32.28 -12.85 24.00
N LEU A 54 -32.22 -11.52 23.89
CA LEU A 54 -31.56 -10.58 24.79
C LEU A 54 -30.28 -11.06 25.50
N SER A 55 -29.18 -10.42 25.11
CA SER A 55 -27.89 -10.38 25.81
C SER A 55 -26.88 -11.46 25.42
N ALA A 56 -25.69 -10.95 25.11
CA ALA A 56 -24.36 -11.54 25.25
C ALA A 56 -24.08 -12.92 24.64
N ALA A 57 -23.01 -12.90 23.82
CA ALA A 57 -22.08 -13.99 23.59
C ALA A 57 -22.62 -15.30 22.98
N ALA A 58 -22.25 -15.53 21.72
CA ALA A 58 -21.84 -16.86 21.28
C ALA A 58 -20.93 -16.79 20.05
N GLY A 59 -19.79 -17.47 20.15
CA GLY A 59 -19.42 -18.46 19.15
C GLY A 59 -18.74 -17.94 17.89
N ALA A 60 -17.45 -18.26 17.80
CA ALA A 60 -16.66 -18.19 16.59
C ALA A 60 -17.30 -19.01 15.46
N VAL A 61 -17.84 -18.33 14.45
CA VAL A 61 -17.78 -18.80 13.06
C VAL A 61 -17.45 -17.58 12.23
N GLY A 62 -16.25 -17.58 11.62
CA GLY A 62 -15.80 -16.48 10.77
C GLY A 62 -14.62 -15.69 11.34
N ARG A 63 -13.49 -16.37 11.57
CA ARG A 63 -12.19 -15.70 11.73
C ARG A 63 -11.09 -16.32 10.86
N CYS A 64 -11.41 -16.55 9.59
CA CYS A 64 -10.44 -16.36 8.49
C CYS A 64 -10.60 -14.98 7.82
N LEU A 65 -11.52 -14.13 8.31
CA LEU A 65 -11.79 -12.81 7.74
C LEU A 65 -11.73 -11.71 8.83
N TRP A 66 -10.69 -11.70 9.67
CA TRP A 66 -10.51 -10.61 10.64
C TRP A 66 -9.05 -10.35 11.06
N LEU A 67 -8.08 -10.72 10.20
CA LEU A 67 -6.67 -10.32 10.31
C LEU A 67 -6.13 -9.73 8.99
N CYS A 68 -6.98 -9.02 8.24
CA CYS A 68 -6.54 -8.17 7.13
C CYS A 68 -6.93 -6.69 7.30
N GLY A 69 -7.66 -6.35 8.37
CA GLY A 69 -8.43 -5.11 8.41
C GLY A 69 -8.23 -4.20 9.61
N GLN A 70 -7.01 -4.02 10.14
CA GLN A 70 -6.71 -2.88 11.03
C GLN A 70 -5.29 -2.35 10.79
N ARG A 71 -5.12 -1.62 9.68
CA ARG A 71 -3.91 -0.83 9.40
C ARG A 71 -3.95 0.42 10.29
N PHE A 72 -3.07 0.45 11.29
CA PHE A 72 -2.77 1.63 12.10
C PHE A 72 -2.49 2.85 11.20
N ARG A 73 -3.31 3.91 11.34
CA ARG A 73 -3.09 5.22 10.72
C ARG A 73 -1.84 5.89 11.32
N LYS A 74 -0.74 5.96 10.55
CA LYS A 74 0.38 6.89 10.76
C LYS A 74 0.39 7.87 9.57
N PRO A 75 -0.17 9.08 9.69
CA PRO A 75 -0.42 9.95 8.57
C PRO A 75 0.75 10.91 8.35
N TRP A 76 1.72 10.55 7.52
CA TRP A 76 2.46 11.52 6.69
C TRP A 76 3.52 10.90 5.79
N LEU A 77 4.39 10.01 6.30
CA LEU A 77 5.57 9.53 5.56
C LEU A 77 5.44 8.12 4.96
N GLN A 78 4.36 7.40 5.28
CA GLN A 78 4.13 6.04 4.76
C GLN A 78 3.30 6.01 3.48
N GLU A 79 2.60 7.08 3.13
CA GLU A 79 1.73 7.09 1.97
C GLU A 79 2.57 7.09 0.68
N TRP A 80 3.59 7.94 0.60
CA TRP A 80 4.56 7.88 -0.51
C TRP A 80 5.42 6.62 -0.52
N ARG A 81 5.77 6.02 0.64
CA ARG A 81 6.48 4.72 0.66
C ARG A 81 5.58 3.55 0.21
N GLY A 82 4.32 3.53 0.64
CA GLY A 82 3.34 2.52 0.21
C GLY A 82 2.93 2.65 -1.26
N ILE A 83 3.05 3.85 -1.85
CA ILE A 83 2.91 4.06 -3.30
C ILE A 83 4.24 3.70 -4.02
N GLN A 84 5.40 4.02 -3.45
CA GLN A 84 6.74 3.69 -3.99
C GLN A 84 7.02 2.17 -4.02
N GLU A 85 6.30 1.37 -3.23
CA GLU A 85 6.38 -0.10 -3.23
C GLU A 85 5.49 -0.79 -4.27
N ARG A 86 4.49 -0.12 -4.88
CA ARG A 86 3.63 -0.73 -5.93
C ARG A 86 4.31 -0.80 -7.32
N GLY A 87 5.64 -0.68 -7.39
CA GLY A 87 6.39 -0.61 -8.65
C GLY A 87 6.82 -1.95 -9.26
N GLY A 88 6.39 -3.08 -8.69
CA GLY A 88 6.63 -4.43 -9.24
C GLY A 88 5.55 -4.89 -10.22
N CYS A 89 5.81 -5.98 -10.96
CA CYS A 89 4.85 -6.59 -11.89
C CYS A 89 3.50 -6.92 -11.25
N GLU A 90 3.51 -7.28 -9.96
CA GLU A 90 2.31 -7.59 -9.16
C GLU A 90 1.43 -6.35 -8.93
N GLY A 91 2.03 -5.15 -8.88
CA GLY A 91 1.30 -3.90 -8.64
C GLY A 91 0.39 -3.47 -9.79
N ARG A 92 0.66 -3.92 -11.03
CA ARG A 92 -0.12 -3.49 -12.21
C ARG A 92 -1.56 -4.01 -12.16
N GLU A 93 -1.72 -5.30 -11.87
CA GLU A 93 -3.03 -5.95 -11.83
C GLU A 93 -3.86 -5.47 -10.64
N GLU A 94 -3.21 -5.26 -9.49
CA GLU A 94 -3.84 -4.72 -8.30
C GLU A 94 -4.36 -3.28 -8.54
N VAL A 95 -3.53 -2.41 -9.11
CA VAL A 95 -3.90 -1.02 -9.42
C VAL A 95 -5.01 -0.97 -10.48
N SER A 96 -4.96 -1.83 -11.49
CA SER A 96 -6.03 -1.94 -12.48
C SER A 96 -7.35 -2.37 -11.83
N SER A 97 -7.31 -3.36 -10.95
CA SER A 97 -8.48 -3.85 -10.23
C SER A 97 -9.07 -2.79 -9.31
N GLU A 98 -8.22 -2.07 -8.56
CA GLU A 98 -8.63 -0.96 -7.68
C GLU A 98 -9.27 0.19 -8.48
N SER A 99 -8.72 0.51 -9.65
CA SER A 99 -9.24 1.53 -10.54
C SER A 99 -10.63 1.17 -11.08
N ILE A 100 -10.81 -0.06 -11.56
CA ILE A 100 -12.10 -0.55 -12.08
C ILE A 100 -13.15 -0.58 -10.96
N GLN A 101 -12.80 -1.11 -9.79
CA GLN A 101 -13.73 -1.19 -8.65
C GLN A 101 -14.11 0.19 -8.11
N GLY A 102 -13.14 1.11 -8.04
CA GLY A 102 -13.34 2.47 -7.56
C GLY A 102 -13.88 3.43 -8.62
N ASN A 103 -13.94 3.02 -9.88
CA ASN A 103 -14.18 3.89 -11.04
C ASN A 103 -13.33 5.18 -10.99
N ARG A 104 -12.04 5.03 -10.66
CA ARG A 104 -11.09 6.13 -10.51
C ARG A 104 -9.98 5.99 -11.55
N PRO A 105 -9.60 7.07 -12.26
CA PRO A 105 -8.48 7.02 -13.20
C PRO A 105 -7.16 6.69 -12.48
N LEU A 106 -6.24 6.06 -13.21
CA LEU A 106 -4.89 5.79 -12.74
C LEU A 106 -3.98 6.97 -13.09
N MET A 107 -3.06 7.25 -12.18
CA MET A 107 -1.97 8.19 -12.38
C MET A 107 -0.65 7.41 -12.32
N VAL A 108 -0.03 7.24 -13.48
CA VAL A 108 1.20 6.46 -13.65
C VAL A 108 2.40 7.40 -13.69
N ILE A 109 3.29 7.28 -12.71
CA ILE A 109 4.46 8.13 -12.54
C ILE A 109 5.71 7.31 -12.79
N HIS A 110 6.39 7.57 -13.90
CA HIS A 110 7.72 7.02 -14.19
C HIS A 110 8.78 7.97 -13.63
N HIS A 111 9.61 7.48 -12.73
CA HIS A 111 10.65 8.28 -12.09
C HIS A 111 11.91 7.43 -11.81
N LEU A 112 13.05 8.08 -11.64
CA LEU A 112 14.27 7.44 -11.13
C LEU A 112 14.69 8.10 -9.82
N GLU A 113 15.15 7.30 -8.85
CA GLU A 113 15.65 7.82 -7.58
C GLU A 113 16.91 8.68 -7.77
N ASP A 114 17.78 8.31 -8.72
CA ASP A 114 19.04 9.00 -9.04
C ASP A 114 18.91 10.12 -10.09
N CYS A 115 17.70 10.63 -10.34
CA CYS A 115 17.48 11.71 -11.30
C CYS A 115 17.13 13.04 -10.61
N PRO A 116 17.91 14.14 -10.82
CA PRO A 116 17.67 15.41 -10.15
C PRO A 116 16.31 16.03 -10.53
N TYR A 117 15.85 15.86 -11.77
CA TYR A 117 14.54 16.32 -12.22
C TYR A 117 13.40 15.56 -11.53
N SER A 118 13.54 14.25 -11.35
CA SER A 118 12.56 13.42 -10.64
C SER A 118 12.47 13.79 -9.17
N GLN A 119 13.62 14.04 -8.52
CA GLN A 119 13.66 14.48 -7.13
C GLN A 119 13.03 15.87 -6.94
N ALA A 120 13.30 16.80 -7.86
CA ALA A 120 12.72 18.13 -7.83
C ALA A 120 11.19 18.08 -7.97
N LEU A 121 10.68 17.31 -8.94
CA LEU A 121 9.24 17.12 -9.13
C LEU A 121 8.60 16.45 -7.90
N LYS A 122 9.22 15.41 -7.35
CA LYS A 122 8.73 14.73 -6.13
C LYS A 122 8.60 15.70 -4.96
N LYS A 123 9.57 16.61 -4.78
CA LYS A 123 9.54 17.63 -3.74
C LYS A 123 8.36 18.58 -3.93
N SER A 124 8.21 19.17 -5.13
CA SER A 124 7.11 20.11 -5.42
C SER A 124 5.73 19.44 -5.35
N PHE A 125 5.64 18.18 -5.78
CA PHE A 125 4.43 17.37 -5.67
C PHE A 125 4.05 17.13 -4.19
N ALA A 126 5.02 16.90 -3.31
CA ALA A 126 4.80 16.71 -1.87
C ALA A 126 4.45 18.01 -1.15
N GLU A 127 4.98 19.15 -1.59
CA GLU A 127 4.70 20.47 -1.02
C GLU A 127 3.28 20.96 -1.36
N ASN A 128 2.72 20.55 -2.50
CA ASN A 128 1.40 20.99 -2.94
C ASN A 128 0.26 20.16 -2.33
N THR A 129 -0.51 20.76 -1.42
CA THR A 129 -1.61 20.08 -0.72
C THR A 129 -2.82 19.76 -1.60
N GLU A 130 -3.06 20.52 -2.67
CA GLU A 130 -4.17 20.29 -3.61
C GLU A 130 -3.93 19.02 -4.42
N ILE A 131 -2.71 18.86 -4.95
CA ILE A 131 -2.26 17.65 -5.63
C ILE A 131 -2.36 16.45 -4.69
N GLN A 132 -1.86 16.55 -3.46
CA GLN A 132 -1.94 15.46 -2.48
C GLN A 132 -3.38 15.07 -2.15
N LYS A 133 -4.32 16.02 -2.16
CA LYS A 133 -5.73 15.72 -1.94
C LYS A 133 -6.32 14.97 -3.13
N MET A 134 -6.15 15.49 -4.35
CA MET A 134 -6.65 14.82 -5.56
C MET A 134 -6.03 13.44 -5.74
N ALA A 135 -4.72 13.31 -5.52
CA ALA A 135 -4.00 12.03 -5.62
C ALA A 135 -4.56 10.93 -4.70
N ARG A 136 -5.06 11.29 -3.52
CA ARG A 136 -5.62 10.33 -2.54
C ARG A 136 -7.09 10.03 -2.78
N GLU A 137 -7.87 11.05 -3.11
CA GLU A 137 -9.34 10.94 -3.21
C GLU A 137 -9.77 10.48 -4.60
N ASP A 138 -9.16 11.01 -5.66
CA ASP A 138 -9.66 10.91 -7.03
C ASP A 138 -8.87 9.92 -7.90
N PHE A 139 -7.61 9.60 -7.56
CA PHE A 139 -6.73 8.78 -8.40
C PHE A 139 -6.26 7.51 -7.71
N VAL A 140 -5.96 6.48 -8.52
CA VAL A 140 -5.13 5.35 -8.10
C VAL A 140 -3.71 5.59 -8.61
N MET A 141 -2.75 5.77 -7.70
CA MET A 141 -1.37 6.08 -8.10
C MET A 141 -0.52 4.82 -8.29
N LEU A 142 0.26 4.81 -9.37
CA LEU A 142 1.22 3.78 -9.71
C LEU A 142 2.60 4.43 -9.95
N ASN A 143 3.56 4.14 -9.08
CA ASN A 143 4.94 4.59 -9.27
C ASN A 143 5.74 3.48 -9.94
N LEU A 144 6.45 3.83 -11.02
CA LEU A 144 7.30 2.91 -11.78
C LEU A 144 8.72 3.45 -11.79
N GLN A 145 9.63 2.70 -11.15
CA GLN A 145 11.05 3.02 -11.18
C GLN A 145 11.75 2.47 -12.42
N PHE A 146 11.24 1.37 -12.96
CA PHE A 146 11.77 0.71 -14.14
C PHE A 146 10.81 0.91 -15.31
N GLU A 147 11.36 1.01 -16.51
CA GLU A 147 10.56 1.11 -17.73
C GLU A 147 9.76 -0.17 -17.93
N THR A 148 8.53 -0.01 -18.41
CA THR A 148 7.65 -1.13 -18.74
C THR A 148 7.81 -1.55 -20.19
N GLU A 149 7.57 -2.83 -20.48
CA GLU A 149 7.52 -3.32 -21.86
C GLU A 149 6.30 -2.80 -22.64
N ASP A 150 5.27 -2.28 -21.96
CA ASP A 150 4.07 -1.75 -22.58
C ASP A 150 4.35 -0.45 -23.34
N LYS A 151 4.25 -0.50 -24.68
CA LYS A 151 4.47 0.65 -25.58
C LYS A 151 3.48 1.79 -25.35
N ASN A 152 2.30 1.49 -24.82
CA ASN A 152 1.29 2.51 -24.55
C ASN A 152 1.72 3.44 -23.41
N LEU A 153 2.62 3.00 -22.53
CA LEU A 153 3.13 3.78 -21.39
C LEU A 153 4.35 4.65 -21.73
N TRP A 154 4.77 4.68 -23.00
CA TRP A 154 5.84 5.56 -23.51
C TRP A 154 5.58 6.02 -24.96
N PRO A 155 4.44 6.65 -25.27
CA PRO A 155 4.07 6.99 -26.65
C PRO A 155 5.05 7.96 -27.34
N ASP A 156 5.76 8.80 -26.59
CA ASP A 156 6.73 9.79 -27.10
C ASP A 156 8.18 9.51 -26.62
N GLY A 157 8.43 8.33 -26.06
CA GLY A 157 9.75 7.86 -25.65
C GLY A 157 9.94 7.62 -24.15
N GLN A 158 11.10 7.07 -23.80
CA GLN A 158 11.45 6.65 -22.45
C GLN A 158 12.33 7.71 -21.76
N TYR A 159 11.70 8.76 -21.23
CA TYR A 159 12.36 9.80 -20.42
C TYR A 159 11.72 9.91 -19.04
N VAL A 160 12.49 10.40 -18.07
CA VAL A 160 12.03 10.65 -16.70
C VAL A 160 12.27 12.11 -16.28
N PRO A 161 11.39 12.71 -15.45
CA PRO A 161 10.12 12.17 -14.96
C PRO A 161 9.01 12.25 -16.01
N ARG A 162 8.06 11.30 -15.95
CA ARG A 162 6.91 11.21 -16.86
C ARG A 162 5.64 10.85 -16.08
N ILE A 163 4.56 11.58 -16.31
CA ILE A 163 3.25 11.36 -15.68
C ILE A 163 2.21 11.12 -16.77
N LEU A 164 1.59 9.94 -16.72
CA LEU A 164 0.51 9.53 -17.62
C LEU A 164 -0.78 9.34 -16.83
N PHE A 165 -1.89 9.67 -17.46
CA PHE A 165 -3.22 9.38 -16.95
C PHE A 165 -3.82 8.23 -17.75
N VAL A 166 -4.39 7.26 -17.06
CA VAL A 166 -5.01 6.07 -17.68
C VAL A 166 -6.41 5.93 -17.14
N ASP A 167 -7.38 5.72 -18.02
CA ASP A 167 -8.75 5.46 -17.62
C ASP A 167 -8.90 4.04 -17.02
N PRO A 168 -9.95 3.75 -16.24
CA PRO A 168 -10.20 2.42 -15.68
C PRO A 168 -10.31 1.30 -16.73
N SER A 169 -10.56 1.65 -18.00
CA SER A 169 -10.54 0.76 -19.15
C SER A 169 -9.11 0.40 -19.64
N TRP A 170 -8.06 0.79 -18.90
CA TRP A 170 -6.66 0.66 -19.30
C TRP A 170 -6.30 1.44 -20.58
N THR A 171 -7.03 2.53 -20.86
CA THR A 171 -6.78 3.40 -22.01
C THR A 171 -5.97 4.62 -21.58
N VAL A 172 -4.81 4.83 -22.20
CA VAL A 172 -3.94 5.98 -21.92
C VAL A 172 -4.55 7.26 -22.50
N ARG A 173 -4.69 8.29 -21.67
CA ARG A 173 -5.22 9.61 -22.03
C ARG A 173 -4.16 10.46 -22.71
N ALA A 174 -3.86 10.12 -23.97
CA ALA A 174 -2.87 10.82 -24.77
C ALA A 174 -3.23 12.28 -25.11
N ASP A 175 -4.51 12.67 -24.91
CA ASP A 175 -5.00 14.05 -25.04
C ASP A 175 -4.49 14.99 -23.94
N ILE A 176 -4.08 14.45 -22.79
CA ILE A 176 -3.62 15.22 -21.64
C ILE A 176 -2.10 15.33 -21.67
N VAL A 177 -1.61 16.49 -22.14
CA VAL A 177 -0.18 16.78 -22.29
C VAL A 177 0.25 17.98 -21.45
N GLY A 178 1.52 17.98 -21.06
CA GLY A 178 2.21 19.08 -20.39
C GLY A 178 2.64 20.19 -21.36
N GLN A 179 3.59 21.00 -20.92
CA GLN A 179 4.01 22.21 -21.64
C GLN A 179 4.95 21.95 -22.82
N TYR A 180 5.75 20.89 -22.76
CA TYR A 180 6.89 20.69 -23.66
C TYR A 180 6.54 19.77 -24.83
N GLN A 181 6.63 20.26 -26.07
CA GLN A 181 6.29 19.47 -27.26
C GLN A 181 7.22 18.27 -27.50
N ASN A 182 8.49 18.39 -27.09
CA ASN A 182 9.48 17.32 -27.22
C ASN A 182 9.40 16.28 -26.10
N ARG A 183 8.66 16.56 -25.02
CA ARG A 183 8.46 15.70 -23.86
C ARG A 183 7.05 15.96 -23.30
N MET A 184 6.05 15.43 -23.98
CA MET A 184 4.65 15.82 -23.78
C MET A 184 4.10 15.45 -22.41
N TYR A 185 4.74 14.54 -21.68
CA TYR A 185 4.26 14.04 -20.38
C TYR A 185 5.21 14.37 -19.23
N THR A 186 6.17 15.27 -19.46
CA THR A 186 7.05 15.78 -18.40
C THR A 186 6.46 17.03 -17.75
N TYR A 187 6.77 17.20 -16.47
CA TYR A 187 6.36 18.35 -15.68
C TYR A 187 7.56 18.80 -14.85
N GLU A 188 7.89 20.08 -14.90
CA GLU A 188 8.92 20.67 -14.05
C GLU A 188 8.28 21.29 -12.80
N PRO A 189 9.05 21.57 -11.74
CA PRO A 189 8.56 22.23 -10.53
C PRO A 189 7.76 23.52 -10.77
N GLN A 190 8.09 24.29 -11.80
CA GLN A 190 7.36 25.51 -12.15
C GLN A 190 6.01 25.25 -12.86
N ASP A 191 5.81 24.04 -13.39
CA ASP A 191 4.64 23.68 -14.21
C ASP A 191 3.57 22.93 -13.38
N ILE A 192 3.67 23.01 -12.06
CA ILE A 192 2.76 22.33 -11.12
C ILE A 192 1.31 22.76 -11.32
N ASP A 193 1.05 24.01 -11.67
CA ASP A 193 -0.29 24.50 -11.96
C ASP A 193 -0.89 23.83 -13.22
N ILE A 194 -0.05 23.54 -14.22
CA ILE A 194 -0.45 22.79 -15.41
C ILE A 194 -0.77 21.35 -15.04
N LEU A 195 0.04 20.73 -14.17
CA LEU A 195 -0.23 19.40 -13.65
C LEU A 195 -1.58 19.34 -12.92
N ILE A 196 -1.90 20.33 -12.07
CA ILE A 196 -3.20 20.43 -11.38
C ILE A 196 -4.35 20.51 -12.38
N LYS A 197 -4.22 21.35 -13.42
CA LYS A 197 -5.22 21.47 -14.49
C LYS A 197 -5.41 20.14 -15.23
N ASN A 198 -4.33 19.43 -15.50
CA ASN A 198 -4.34 18.14 -16.17
C ASN A 198 -4.97 17.04 -15.30
N MET A 199 -4.68 17.01 -13.99
CA MET A 199 -5.36 16.13 -13.03
C MET A 199 -6.87 16.42 -13.00
N LYS A 200 -7.28 17.68 -12.95
CA LYS A 200 -8.71 18.05 -13.00
C LYS A 200 -9.40 17.56 -14.28
N THR A 201 -8.69 17.58 -15.40
CA THR A 201 -9.19 17.08 -16.69
C THR A 201 -9.27 15.55 -16.70
N ALA A 202 -8.24 14.87 -16.18
CA ALA A 202 -8.15 13.41 -16.11
C ALA A 202 -9.23 12.79 -15.20
N LYS A 203 -9.70 13.53 -14.18
CA LYS A 203 -10.82 13.13 -13.33
C LYS A 203 -12.11 12.89 -14.12
N ILE A 204 -12.28 13.56 -15.25
CA ILE A 204 -13.43 13.36 -16.14
C ILE A 204 -13.11 12.16 -17.04
N LEU A 205 -13.65 11.00 -16.65
CA LEU A 205 -13.52 9.76 -17.40
C LEU A 205 -14.16 9.90 -18.79
N VAL A 206 -13.48 9.37 -19.80
CA VAL A 206 -14.09 9.25 -21.13
C VAL A 206 -15.14 8.17 -21.06
N LYS A 207 -16.39 8.50 -21.41
CA LYS A 207 -17.41 7.48 -21.62
C LYS A 207 -17.05 6.73 -22.88
N THR A 208 -16.64 5.49 -22.75
CA THR A 208 -16.70 4.54 -23.88
C THR A 208 -18.17 4.20 -24.08
N ASP A 209 -18.79 4.81 -25.09
CA ASP A 209 -20.09 4.37 -25.60
C ASP A 209 -19.88 2.96 -26.16
N PHE A 210 -20.43 1.96 -25.46
CA PHE A 210 -20.51 0.57 -25.90
C PHE A 210 -21.91 0.27 -26.42
#